data_AF-A0A3D1IFN0-F1
#
_entry.id   AF-A0A3D1IFN0-F1
#
_cell.length_a   1.000
_cell.length_b   1.000
_cell.length_c   1.000
_cell.angle_alpha   90.00
_cell.angle_beta   90.00
_cell.angle_gamma   90.00
#
_symmetry.space_group_name_H-M   'P 1'
#
loop_
_entity.id
_entity.type
_entity.pdbx_description
1 polymer ?
#
loop_
_entity_poly.entity_id
_entity_poly.type
_entity_poly.pdbx_seq_one_letter_code
_entity_poly.pdbx_strand_id
1 'polypeptide(L)'
;MVGAGVFGAWTALQLRRTGRSVTLVDAFGAGNTRSSSSGATRVIRVGYGAHLIYSQWAQRSALAWRELFRDWRQDLFTRTGVLWMARDYDQTINDTTATLRRLHVPFESLDRSALEQRFPQFNFGPITRGLLEPDAGVIMARRAVQMVVRQAVKQS
;
A
#
# COMPACT_ATOMS: atom_id res chain seq x y z
N MET A 1 -6.31 23.05 -3.86
CA MET A 1 -6.71 21.66 -3.60
C MET A 1 -7.84 21.63 -2.59
N VAL A 2 -9.00 21.10 -2.95
CA VAL A 2 -10.15 20.95 -2.04
C VAL A 2 -10.21 19.50 -1.57
N GLY A 3 -10.11 19.29 -0.25
CA GLY A 3 -9.98 18.01 0.42
C GLY A 3 -8.52 17.66 0.77
N ALA A 4 -8.22 17.49 2.05
CA ALA A 4 -6.93 17.04 2.60
C ALA A 4 -6.95 15.55 2.99
N GLY A 5 -7.69 14.74 2.23
CA GLY A 5 -7.57 13.28 2.21
C GLY A 5 -6.31 12.82 1.46
N VAL A 6 -6.11 11.50 1.34
CA VAL A 6 -4.89 10.92 0.75
C VAL A 6 -4.57 11.47 -0.64
N PHE A 7 -5.56 11.56 -1.55
CA PHE A 7 -5.34 12.07 -2.90
C PHE A 7 -5.03 13.57 -2.89
N GLY A 8 -5.85 14.38 -2.23
CA GLY A 8 -5.66 15.83 -2.22
C GLY A 8 -4.34 16.25 -1.56
N ALA A 9 -3.93 15.55 -0.50
CA ALA A 9 -2.64 15.76 0.17
C ALA A 9 -1.46 15.43 -0.76
N TRP A 10 -1.48 14.26 -1.42
CA TRP A 10 -0.42 13.88 -2.35
C TRP A 10 -0.36 14.80 -3.56
N THR A 11 -1.51 15.18 -4.13
CA THR A 11 -1.56 16.14 -5.25
C THR A 11 -1.02 17.50 -4.82
N ALA A 12 -1.38 18.01 -3.63
CA ALA A 12 -0.84 19.26 -3.11
C ALA A 12 0.69 19.19 -2.94
N LEU A 13 1.20 18.11 -2.36
CA LEU A 13 2.65 17.90 -2.19
C LEU A 13 3.39 17.86 -3.53
N GLN A 14 2.88 17.12 -4.51
CA GLN A 14 3.51 17.03 -5.84
C GLN A 14 3.46 18.36 -6.57
N LEU A 15 2.35 19.09 -6.54
CA LEU A 15 2.25 20.43 -7.13
C LEU A 15 3.25 21.39 -6.48
N ARG A 16 3.42 21.37 -5.15
CA ARG A 16 4.42 22.20 -4.48
C ARG A 16 5.85 21.86 -4.87
N ARG A 17 6.18 20.57 -5.06
CA ARG A 17 7.50 20.13 -5.55
C ARG A 17 7.84 20.70 -6.94
N THR A 18 6.84 21.13 -7.70
CA THR A 18 7.05 21.83 -8.99
C THR A 18 7.23 23.35 -8.85
N GLY A 19 7.38 23.88 -7.64
CA GLY A 19 7.57 25.32 -7.37
C GLY A 19 6.27 26.14 -7.36
N ARG A 20 5.10 25.49 -7.45
CA ARG A 20 3.81 26.19 -7.45
C ARG A 20 3.37 26.53 -6.03
N SER A 21 2.74 27.70 -5.88
CA SER A 21 1.98 28.03 -4.67
C SER A 21 0.66 27.25 -4.66
N VAL A 22 0.38 26.54 -3.57
CA VAL A 22 -0.77 25.65 -3.46
C VAL A 22 -1.46 25.85 -2.12
N THR A 23 -2.75 26.18 -2.17
CA THR A 23 -3.63 26.16 -1.00
C THR A 23 -4.29 24.80 -0.88
N LEU A 24 -4.18 24.17 0.30
CA LEU A 24 -4.89 22.95 0.66
C LEU A 24 -5.96 23.27 1.71
N VAL A 25 -7.22 23.02 1.37
CA VAL A 25 -8.36 23.25 2.26
C VAL A 25 -9.10 21.94 2.53
N ASP A 26 -9.61 21.76 3.75
CA ASP A 26 -10.42 20.59 4.14
C ASP A 26 -11.44 20.99 5.18
N ALA A 27 -12.63 20.39 5.13
CA ALA A 27 -13.73 20.72 6.03
C ALA A 27 -13.50 20.25 7.48
N PHE A 28 -12.69 19.22 7.70
CA PHE A 28 -12.53 18.57 9.01
C PHE A 28 -11.07 18.28 9.38
N GLY A 29 -10.12 18.65 8.52
CA GLY A 29 -8.69 18.47 8.73
C GLY A 29 -8.16 17.11 8.27
N ALA A 30 -6.83 16.99 8.20
CA ALA A 30 -6.15 15.83 7.65
C ALA A 30 -6.34 14.55 8.48
N GLY A 31 -6.76 13.46 7.83
CA GLY A 31 -6.93 12.16 8.48
C GLY A 31 -8.07 12.11 9.51
N ASN A 32 -9.05 13.01 9.39
CA ASN A 32 -10.22 13.05 10.25
C ASN A 32 -11.05 11.75 10.17
N THR A 33 -11.86 11.48 11.19
CA THR A 33 -12.65 10.23 11.32
C THR A 33 -13.72 10.05 10.24
N ARG A 34 -14.16 11.14 9.60
CA ARG A 34 -15.16 11.12 8.51
C ARG A 34 -14.54 10.81 7.14
N SER A 35 -13.21 10.78 7.04
CA SER A 35 -12.52 10.45 5.79
C SER A 35 -12.46 8.95 5.56
N SER A 36 -12.41 8.51 4.30
CA SER A 36 -12.13 7.11 3.94
C SER A 36 -10.71 6.64 4.31
N SER A 37 -9.85 7.58 4.73
CA SER A 37 -8.47 7.36 5.18
C SER A 37 -8.34 7.37 6.72
N SER A 38 -9.46 7.41 7.44
CA SER A 38 -9.50 7.51 8.91
C SER A 38 -9.05 6.25 9.65
N GLY A 39 -9.11 5.10 8.97
CA GLY A 39 -8.78 3.81 9.54
C GLY A 39 -7.36 3.78 10.11
N ALA A 40 -7.14 2.89 11.09
CA ALA A 40 -5.83 2.72 11.71
C ALA A 40 -4.78 2.32 10.66
N THR A 41 -5.15 1.39 9.78
CA THR A 41 -4.22 0.75 8.84
C THR A 41 -4.83 0.55 7.44
N ARG A 42 -3.97 0.45 6.42
CA ARG A 42 -4.31 0.00 5.06
C ARG A 42 -3.23 -0.93 4.54
N VAL A 43 -3.60 -1.90 3.71
CA VAL A 43 -2.64 -2.76 3.01
C VAL A 43 -2.05 -1.99 1.83
N ILE A 44 -0.74 -2.13 1.64
CA ILE A 44 -0.04 -1.75 0.42
C ILE A 44 0.62 -2.99 -0.18
N ARG A 45 0.26 -3.30 -1.42
CA ARG A 45 0.69 -4.47 -2.18
C ARG A 45 0.76 -4.13 -3.66
N VAL A 46 1.54 -4.88 -4.44
CA VAL A 46 1.69 -4.65 -5.88
C VAL A 46 0.78 -5.57 -6.68
N GLY A 47 0.48 -6.77 -6.20
CA GLY A 47 -0.29 -7.73 -6.98
C GLY A 47 -1.75 -7.31 -7.21
N TYR A 48 -2.16 -6.94 -8.41
CA TYR A 48 -3.57 -6.59 -8.73
C TYR A 48 -4.16 -7.47 -9.85
N GLY A 49 -3.96 -8.79 -9.77
CA GLY A 49 -4.47 -9.72 -10.79
C GLY A 49 -3.92 -9.40 -12.19
N ALA A 50 -4.78 -9.52 -13.21
CA ALA A 50 -4.42 -9.24 -14.60
C ALA A 50 -4.30 -7.73 -14.89
N HIS A 51 -4.69 -6.86 -13.96
CA HIS A 51 -4.71 -5.42 -14.19
C HIS A 51 -3.32 -4.79 -14.00
N LEU A 52 -2.48 -4.94 -15.03
CA LEU A 52 -1.09 -4.47 -15.03
C LEU A 52 -0.95 -2.99 -14.64
N ILE A 53 -1.86 -2.12 -15.11
CA ILE A 53 -1.82 -0.68 -14.82
C ILE A 53 -1.89 -0.39 -13.32
N TYR A 54 -2.73 -1.10 -12.57
CA TYR A 54 -2.84 -0.92 -11.13
C TYR A 54 -1.60 -1.43 -10.41
N SER A 55 -1.03 -2.55 -10.85
CA SER A 55 0.22 -3.07 -10.28
C SER A 55 1.39 -2.10 -10.51
N GLN A 56 1.49 -1.48 -11.69
CA GLN A 56 2.49 -0.45 -11.95
C GLN A 56 2.30 0.79 -11.08
N TRP A 57 1.06 1.27 -10.93
CA TRP A 57 0.75 2.39 -10.04
C TRP A 57 1.02 2.06 -8.57
N ALA A 58 0.72 0.84 -8.13
CA ALA A 58 0.99 0.38 -6.79
C ALA A 58 2.50 0.31 -6.50
N GLN A 59 3.30 -0.20 -7.43
CA GLN A 59 4.77 -0.23 -7.31
C GLN A 59 5.35 1.18 -7.16
N ARG A 60 4.92 2.14 -8.00
CA ARG A 60 5.34 3.54 -7.90
C ARG A 60 4.87 4.20 -6.60
N SER A 61 3.64 3.90 -6.18
CA SER A 61 3.08 4.42 -4.93
C SER A 61 3.85 3.89 -3.71
N ALA A 62 4.22 2.61 -3.70
CA ALA A 62 5.02 2.02 -2.64
C ALA A 62 6.41 2.66 -2.53
N LEU A 63 7.03 3.02 -3.65
CA LEU A 63 8.27 3.80 -3.63
C LEU A 63 8.05 5.20 -3.02
N ALA A 64 7.03 5.93 -3.49
CA ALA A 64 6.74 7.27 -3.00
C ALA A 64 6.45 7.30 -1.49
N TRP A 65 5.69 6.33 -0.97
CA TRP A 65 5.46 6.20 0.47
C TRP A 65 6.74 5.93 1.25
N ARG A 66 7.59 5.00 0.78
CA ARG A 66 8.89 4.71 1.42
C ARG A 66 9.82 5.92 1.42
N GLU A 67 9.85 6.68 0.33
CA GLU A 67 10.62 7.92 0.25
C GLU A 67 10.12 8.96 1.24
N LEU A 68 8.80 9.17 1.32
CA LEU A 68 8.21 10.12 2.28
C LEU A 68 8.53 9.76 3.74
N PHE A 69 8.60 8.46 4.05
CA PHE A 69 8.88 7.97 5.40
C PHE A 69 10.37 7.97 5.75
N ARG A 70 11.27 8.08 4.77
CA ARG A 70 12.72 8.05 5.01
C ARG A 70 13.20 9.17 5.93
N ASP A 71 12.64 10.36 5.75
CA ASP A 71 13.08 11.56 6.47
C ASP A 71 12.45 11.70 7.87
N TRP A 72 11.52 10.82 8.23
CA TRP A 72 10.75 10.90 9.47
C TRP A 72 10.90 9.63 10.28
N ARG A 73 11.34 9.78 11.53
CA ARG A 73 11.48 8.69 12.53
C ARG A 73 10.15 8.11 13.01
N GLN A 74 9.14 8.04 12.15
CA GLN A 74 7.82 7.49 12.48
C GLN A 74 7.64 6.18 11.73
N ASP A 75 7.40 5.10 12.48
CA ASP A 75 7.01 3.78 11.94
C ASP A 75 5.62 3.85 11.30
N LEU A 76 5.53 4.46 10.11
CA LEU A 76 4.29 4.65 9.35
C LEU A 76 4.05 3.54 8.34
N PHE A 77 5.05 2.70 8.08
CA PHE A 77 4.95 1.49 7.28
C PHE A 77 5.56 0.32 8.04
N THR A 78 4.84 -0.79 8.08
CA THR A 78 5.32 -2.05 8.65
C THR A 78 5.36 -3.07 7.52
N ARG A 79 6.55 -3.60 7.24
CA ARG A 79 6.77 -4.65 6.24
C ARG A 79 6.32 -6.00 6.79
N THR A 80 5.01 -6.23 6.80
CA THR A 80 4.40 -7.49 7.28
C THR A 80 4.41 -8.60 6.23
N GLY A 81 4.68 -8.25 4.97
CA GLY A 81 4.29 -9.05 3.82
C GLY A 81 2.78 -9.02 3.60
N VAL A 82 2.35 -9.51 2.44
CA VAL A 82 0.92 -9.78 2.13
C VAL A 82 0.81 -11.18 1.57
N LEU A 83 0.09 -12.04 2.29
CA LEU A 83 -0.20 -13.41 1.90
C LEU A 83 -1.56 -13.47 1.19
N TRP A 84 -1.54 -13.89 -0.07
CA TRP A 84 -2.71 -14.34 -0.79
C TRP A 84 -2.89 -15.84 -0.55
N MET A 85 -4.12 -16.27 -0.28
CA MET A 85 -4.47 -17.67 -0.06
C MET A 85 -5.53 -18.06 -1.09
N ALA A 86 -5.32 -19.18 -1.79
CA ALA A 86 -6.29 -19.69 -2.74
C ALA A 86 -6.33 -21.21 -2.81
N ARG A 87 -7.36 -21.71 -3.48
CA ARG A 87 -7.49 -23.11 -3.87
C ARG A 87 -6.74 -23.36 -5.18
N ASP A 88 -6.72 -24.63 -5.59
CA ASP A 88 -6.18 -24.98 -6.90
C ASP A 88 -6.97 -24.28 -8.01
N TYR A 89 -6.25 -23.93 -9.08
CA TYR A 89 -6.79 -23.26 -10.27
C TYR A 89 -7.47 -21.90 -10.05
N ASP A 90 -7.11 -21.17 -8.99
CA ASP A 90 -7.56 -19.78 -8.81
C ASP A 90 -6.91 -18.84 -9.85
N GLN A 91 -7.73 -18.34 -10.77
CA GLN A 91 -7.29 -17.44 -11.84
C GLN A 91 -6.67 -16.15 -11.30
N THR A 92 -7.16 -15.62 -10.18
CA THR A 92 -6.67 -14.35 -9.62
C THR A 92 -5.24 -14.48 -9.12
N ILE A 93 -4.90 -15.57 -8.43
CA ILE A 93 -3.51 -15.84 -8.00
C ILE A 93 -2.61 -16.07 -9.22
N ASN A 94 -3.09 -16.79 -10.24
CA ASN A 94 -2.30 -17.04 -11.45
C ASN A 94 -2.00 -15.74 -12.20
N ASP A 95 -3.00 -14.89 -12.40
CA ASP A 95 -2.84 -13.58 -13.05
C ASP A 95 -1.94 -12.67 -12.22
N THR A 96 -2.11 -12.67 -10.89
CA THR A 96 -1.26 -11.89 -9.99
C THR A 96 0.19 -12.34 -10.09
N THR A 97 0.44 -13.65 -10.07
CA THR A 97 1.79 -14.24 -10.22
C THR A 97 2.44 -13.83 -11.53
N ALA A 98 1.68 -13.91 -12.64
CA ALA A 98 2.16 -13.50 -13.96
C ALA A 98 2.49 -11.99 -13.99
N THR A 99 1.64 -11.15 -13.41
CA THR A 99 1.86 -9.70 -13.32
C THR A 99 3.07 -9.35 -12.45
N LEU A 100 3.22 -9.96 -11.28
CA LEU A 100 4.38 -9.73 -10.40
C LEU A 100 5.69 -10.14 -11.08
N ARG A 101 5.70 -11.29 -11.76
CA ARG A 101 6.85 -11.75 -12.56
C ARG A 101 7.19 -10.75 -13.67
N ARG A 102 6.19 -10.27 -14.41
CA ARG A 102 6.38 -9.25 -15.47
C ARG A 102 6.95 -7.94 -14.95
N LEU A 103 6.59 -7.54 -13.73
CA LEU A 103 7.05 -6.32 -13.09
C LEU A 103 8.34 -6.49 -12.26
N HIS A 104 8.94 -7.69 -12.27
CA HIS A 104 10.11 -8.04 -11.47
C HIS A 104 9.92 -7.74 -9.96
N VAL A 105 8.70 -7.93 -9.46
CA VAL A 105 8.39 -7.75 -8.05
C VAL A 105 8.70 -9.06 -7.31
N PRO A 106 9.50 -9.05 -6.23
CA PRO A 106 9.77 -10.25 -5.45
C PRO A 106 8.48 -10.86 -4.88
N PHE A 107 8.32 -12.17 -5.02
CA PHE A 107 7.24 -12.94 -4.42
C PHE A 107 7.69 -14.37 -4.14
N GLU A 108 6.96 -15.04 -3.25
CA GLU A 108 7.14 -16.46 -2.93
C GLU A 108 5.85 -17.21 -3.24
N SER A 109 5.94 -18.32 -3.98
CA SER A 109 4.84 -19.27 -4.13
C SER A 109 4.95 -20.32 -3.04
N LEU A 110 3.85 -20.56 -2.32
CA LEU A 110 3.79 -21.50 -1.19
C LEU A 110 2.78 -22.58 -1.51
N ASP A 111 3.15 -23.84 -1.29
CA ASP A 111 2.21 -24.95 -1.27
C ASP A 111 1.55 -25.08 0.12
N ARG A 112 0.65 -26.04 0.26
CA ARG A 112 -0.06 -26.30 1.51
C ARG A 112 0.90 -26.59 2.68
N SER A 113 1.93 -27.40 2.47
CA SER A 113 2.88 -27.76 3.53
C SER A 113 3.65 -26.53 4.02
N ALA A 114 4.13 -25.68 3.10
CA ALA A 114 4.84 -24.45 3.44
C ALA A 114 3.93 -23.45 4.17
N LEU A 115 2.65 -23.38 3.81
CA LEU A 115 1.66 -22.55 4.49
C LEU A 115 1.45 -22.98 5.95
N GLU A 116 1.23 -24.28 6.19
CA GLU A 116 1.04 -24.84 7.53
C GLU A 116 2.28 -24.67 8.41
N GLN A 117 3.47 -24.86 7.84
CA GLN A 117 4.72 -24.69 8.57
C GLN A 117 4.99 -23.23 8.95
N ARG A 118 4.76 -22.27 8.04
CA ARG A 118 5.12 -20.86 8.25
C ARG A 118 4.05 -20.07 8.99
N PHE A 119 2.79 -20.46 8.86
CA PHE A 119 1.68 -19.77 9.51
C PHE A 119 0.78 -20.77 10.27
N PRO A 120 1.33 -21.47 11.29
CA PRO A 120 0.61 -22.50 12.05
C PRO A 120 -0.60 -21.96 12.82
N GLN A 121 -0.72 -20.63 12.96
CA GLN A 121 -1.88 -19.98 13.58
C GLN A 121 -3.15 -20.01 12.73
N PHE A 122 -3.09 -20.38 11.45
CA PHE A 122 -4.25 -20.43 10.56
C PHE A 122 -4.74 -21.86 10.34
N ASN A 123 -6.07 -22.04 10.34
CA ASN A 123 -6.68 -23.22 9.74
C ASN A 123 -6.93 -22.95 8.25
N PHE A 124 -6.17 -23.62 7.39
CA PHE A 124 -6.23 -23.40 5.94
C PHE A 124 -7.44 -24.02 5.25
N GLY A 125 -8.16 -24.97 5.87
CA GLY A 125 -9.36 -25.56 5.28
C GLY A 125 -9.15 -25.99 3.83
N PRO A 126 -9.91 -25.47 2.85
CA PRO A 126 -9.78 -25.84 1.44
C PRO A 126 -8.63 -25.13 0.70
N ILE A 127 -7.90 -24.21 1.35
CA ILE A 127 -6.76 -23.52 0.74
C ILE A 127 -5.63 -24.52 0.52
N THR A 128 -5.10 -24.54 -0.70
CA THR A 128 -4.05 -25.47 -1.13
C THR A 128 -2.74 -24.76 -1.48
N ARG A 129 -2.78 -23.45 -1.74
CA ARG A 129 -1.60 -22.66 -2.12
C ARG A 129 -1.68 -21.21 -1.68
N GLY A 130 -0.52 -20.57 -1.64
CA GLY A 130 -0.40 -19.15 -1.35
C GLY A 130 0.61 -18.45 -2.25
N LEU A 131 0.47 -17.13 -2.29
CA LEU A 131 1.41 -16.21 -2.93
C LEU A 131 1.74 -15.12 -1.92
N LEU A 132 3.01 -15.02 -1.53
CA LEU A 132 3.47 -14.04 -0.55
C LEU A 132 4.25 -12.93 -1.25
N GLU A 133 3.84 -11.68 -1.04
CA GLU A 133 4.62 -10.49 -1.39
C GLU A 133 5.41 -10.02 -0.14
N PRO A 134 6.69 -10.38 0.04
CA PRO A 134 7.41 -10.14 1.30
C PRO A 134 7.77 -8.66 1.53
N ASP A 135 7.80 -7.85 0.47
CA ASP A 135 8.05 -6.39 0.56
C ASP A 135 6.77 -5.57 0.76
N ALA A 136 5.61 -6.20 0.63
CA ALA A 136 4.32 -5.58 0.89
C ALA A 136 4.09 -5.43 2.41
N GLY A 137 3.02 -4.73 2.78
CA GLY A 137 2.66 -4.65 4.19
C GLY A 137 1.58 -3.65 4.51
N VAL A 138 1.73 -2.98 5.63
CA VAL A 138 0.68 -2.13 6.22
C VAL A 138 1.17 -0.71 6.42
N ILE A 139 0.36 0.26 6.02
CA ILE A 139 0.57 1.69 6.26
C ILE A 139 -0.37 2.19 7.35
N MET A 140 0.14 3.02 8.26
CA MET A 140 -0.64 3.66 9.33
C MET A 140 -1.48 4.81 8.76
N ALA A 141 -2.59 4.48 8.10
CA ALA A 141 -3.26 5.31 7.09
C ALA A 141 -3.54 6.76 7.53
N ARG A 142 -4.21 6.94 8.68
CA ARG A 142 -4.49 8.28 9.23
C ARG A 142 -3.20 9.09 9.44
N ARG A 143 -2.21 8.49 10.10
CA ARG A 143 -0.93 9.15 10.41
C ARG A 143 -0.12 9.43 9.14
N ALA A 144 -0.18 8.54 8.17
CA ALA A 144 0.46 8.69 6.87
C ALA A 144 -0.12 9.87 6.09
N VAL A 145 -1.45 10.01 6.02
CA VAL A 145 -2.08 11.19 5.39
C VAL A 145 -1.69 12.48 6.11
N GLN A 146 -1.70 12.48 7.44
CA GLN A 146 -1.25 13.63 8.23
C GLN A 146 0.21 14.00 7.92
N MET A 147 1.08 13.01 7.71
CA MET A 147 2.46 13.24 7.29
C MET A 147 2.55 13.89 5.90
N VAL A 148 1.80 13.38 4.93
CA VAL A 148 1.75 13.98 3.57
C VAL A 148 1.30 15.44 3.66
N VAL A 149 0.27 15.74 4.46
CA VAL A 149 -0.21 17.12 4.66
C VAL A 149 0.85 17.98 5.32
N ARG A 150 1.54 17.51 6.37
CA ARG A 150 2.64 18.24 7.01
C ARG A 150 3.73 18.60 6.00
N GLN A 151 4.11 17.67 5.14
CA GLN A 151 5.06 17.92 4.06
C GLN A 151 4.52 18.93 3.05
N ALA A 152 3.25 18.80 2.69
CA ALA A 152 2.58 19.70 1.75
C ALA A 152 2.39 21.12 2.30
N VAL A 153 2.49 21.39 3.60
CA VAL A 153 2.33 22.74 4.17
C VAL A 153 3.61 23.32 4.79
N LYS A 154 4.68 22.53 4.94
CA LYS A 154 5.96 23.00 5.47
C LYS A 154 6.51 24.14 4.61
N GLN A 155 6.84 25.29 5.21
CA GLN A 155 7.49 26.39 4.50
C GLN A 155 8.96 26.01 4.22
N SER A 156 9.43 26.35 3.02
CA SER A 156 10.82 26.15 2.59
C SER A 156 11.73 27.19 3.22
#